data_AF-A0A2V8UL61-F1
#
_entry.id   AF-A0A2V8UL61-F1
#
_cell.length_a   1.000
_cell.length_b   1.000
_cell.length_c   1.000
_cell.angle_alpha   90.00
_cell.angle_beta   90.00
_cell.angle_gamma   90.00
#
_symmetry.space_group_name_H-M   'P 1'
#
loop_
_entity.id
_entity.type
_entity.pdbx_description
1 polymer ?
#
loop_
_entity_poly.entity_id
_entity_poly.type
_entity_poly.pdbx_seq_one_letter_code
_entity_poly.pdbx_strand_id
1 'polypeptide(L)'
;MGPGDESLHIGRKRATQIFRYLEALNQHRNPARRQLDDQLWHLWFRDLPEHPSIRRAEFADSSSPPDGVAADVPRVLDDDFVLKVRRPKLAPCPSPPELLARWLERGWEEPAAEVRIRESGHELDAQGQTVAAFFQDDPKRQQAIERWRVQREAWARDEKPARAAMQLFEKLYEIRGQIE
;
A
#
# COMPACT_ATOMS: atom_id res chain seq x y z
N MET A 1 -24.82 -20.63 61.04
CA MET A 1 -23.61 -20.24 60.26
C MET A 1 -22.42 -20.36 61.19
N GLY A 2 -21.47 -21.24 60.88
CA GLY A 2 -20.30 -21.49 61.73
C GLY A 2 -19.19 -20.44 61.52
N PRO A 3 -18.30 -20.24 62.49
CA PRO A 3 -17.23 -19.23 62.45
C PRO A 3 -16.25 -19.35 61.26
N GLY A 4 -16.21 -20.53 60.60
CA GLY A 4 -15.43 -20.74 59.37
C GLY A 4 -16.00 -20.02 58.14
N ASP A 5 -17.32 -19.84 58.07
CA ASP A 5 -18.00 -19.21 56.93
C ASP A 5 -17.74 -17.68 56.89
N GLU A 6 -17.64 -17.06 58.06
CA GLU A 6 -17.32 -15.63 58.21
C GLU A 6 -15.87 -15.32 57.81
N SER A 7 -14.93 -16.19 58.19
CA SER A 7 -13.51 -16.08 57.81
C SER A 7 -13.31 -16.23 56.29
N LEU A 8 -14.03 -17.19 55.68
CA LEU A 8 -14.04 -17.38 54.23
C LEU A 8 -14.63 -16.17 53.49
N HIS A 9 -15.70 -15.59 54.01
CA HIS A 9 -16.33 -14.39 53.45
C HIS A 9 -15.42 -13.15 53.54
N ILE A 10 -14.74 -12.94 54.68
CA ILE A 10 -13.75 -11.87 54.85
C ILE A 10 -12.56 -12.08 53.91
N GLY A 11 -12.07 -13.31 53.80
CA GLY A 11 -10.99 -13.69 52.89
C GLY A 11 -11.35 -13.37 51.43
N ARG A 12 -12.55 -13.76 50.99
CA ARG A 12 -13.07 -13.44 49.64
C ARG A 12 -13.14 -11.93 49.41
N LYS A 13 -13.69 -11.15 50.36
CA LYS A 13 -13.75 -9.68 50.23
C LYS A 13 -12.37 -9.04 50.06
N ARG A 14 -11.38 -9.46 50.86
CA ARG A 14 -10.00 -8.95 50.76
C ARG A 14 -9.36 -9.33 49.44
N ALA A 15 -9.52 -10.56 48.99
CA ALA A 15 -9.03 -11.00 47.68
C ALA A 15 -9.64 -10.15 46.55
N THR A 16 -10.97 -9.92 46.57
CA THR A 16 -11.63 -9.06 45.59
C THR A 16 -11.10 -7.62 45.61
N GLN A 17 -10.82 -7.05 46.78
CA GLN A 17 -10.24 -5.71 46.88
C GLN A 17 -8.82 -5.65 46.27
N ILE A 18 -8.00 -6.67 46.51
CA ILE A 18 -6.66 -6.75 45.90
C ILE A 18 -6.76 -6.86 44.38
N PHE A 19 -7.62 -7.74 43.86
CA PHE A 19 -7.80 -7.89 42.42
C PHE A 19 -8.30 -6.59 41.76
N ARG A 20 -9.25 -5.88 42.38
CA ARG A 20 -9.71 -4.57 41.88
C ARG A 20 -8.60 -3.52 41.89
N TYR A 21 -7.77 -3.50 42.93
CA TYR A 21 -6.62 -2.60 42.98
C TYR A 21 -5.61 -2.92 41.88
N LEU A 22 -5.28 -4.20 41.67
CA LEU A 22 -4.38 -4.64 40.60
C LEU A 22 -4.95 -4.31 39.21
N GLU A 23 -6.25 -4.50 39.00
CA GLU A 23 -6.94 -4.11 37.76
C GLU A 23 -6.83 -2.61 37.50
N ALA A 24 -7.15 -1.77 38.49
CA ALA A 24 -7.07 -0.31 38.37
C ALA A 24 -5.63 0.16 38.13
N LEU A 25 -4.65 -0.43 38.83
CA LEU A 25 -3.23 -0.14 38.62
C LEU A 25 -2.79 -0.55 37.20
N ASN A 26 -3.27 -1.69 36.69
CA ASN A 26 -2.98 -2.13 35.33
C ASN A 26 -3.61 -1.18 34.30
N GLN A 27 -4.88 -0.78 34.47
CA GLN A 27 -5.54 0.19 33.59
C GLN A 27 -4.84 1.56 33.58
N HIS A 28 -4.31 1.99 34.72
CA HIS A 28 -3.56 3.24 34.83
C HIS A 28 -2.18 3.15 34.14
N ARG A 29 -1.46 2.04 34.30
CA ARG A 29 -0.12 1.85 33.70
C ARG A 29 -0.17 1.46 32.23
N ASN A 30 -1.25 0.79 31.83
CA ASN A 30 -1.51 0.33 30.47
C ASN A 30 -2.88 0.86 30.02
N PRO A 31 -3.00 2.18 29.79
CA PRO A 31 -4.24 2.72 29.24
C PRO A 31 -4.53 2.02 27.91
N ALA A 32 -5.76 1.54 27.74
CA ALA A 32 -6.18 0.97 26.47
C ALA A 32 -5.98 2.02 25.37
N ARG A 33 -5.26 1.67 24.30
CA ARG A 33 -5.04 2.56 23.16
C ARG A 33 -6.35 2.75 22.42
N ARG A 34 -6.98 3.92 22.62
CA ARG A 34 -8.31 4.25 22.05
C ARG A 34 -8.20 5.00 20.73
N GLN A 35 -7.04 5.59 20.44
CA GLN A 35 -6.78 6.24 19.17
C GLN A 35 -6.20 5.24 18.18
N LEU A 36 -6.60 5.37 16.92
CA LEU A 36 -6.11 4.52 15.84
C LEU A 36 -4.63 4.83 15.52
N ASP A 37 -4.24 6.09 15.69
CA ASP A 37 -2.87 6.56 15.46
C ASP A 37 -1.87 5.99 16.49
N ASP A 38 -2.37 5.61 17.68
CA ASP A 38 -1.57 4.94 18.70
C ASP A 38 -1.33 3.46 18.38
N GLN A 39 -2.02 2.87 17.41
CA GLN A 39 -1.81 1.46 17.05
C GLN A 39 -0.48 1.29 16.31
N LEU A 40 0.11 0.10 16.42
CA LEU A 40 1.37 -0.23 15.73
C LEU A 40 1.27 -0.03 14.21
N TRP A 41 0.06 -0.18 13.66
CA TRP A 41 -0.22 0.09 12.27
C TRP A 41 -1.70 0.42 12.08
N HIS A 42 -1.98 1.32 11.15
CA HIS A 42 -3.32 1.62 10.67
C HIS A 42 -3.27 1.95 9.17
N LEU A 43 -4.42 1.83 8.51
CA LEU A 43 -4.59 2.19 7.11
C LEU A 43 -6.00 2.73 6.90
N TRP A 44 -6.10 3.95 6.37
CA TRP A 44 -7.39 4.52 5.98
C TRP A 44 -7.80 4.00 4.60
N PHE A 45 -9.07 3.64 4.43
CA PHE A 45 -9.56 3.13 3.14
C PHE A 45 -9.61 4.17 2.01
N ARG A 46 -9.55 5.46 2.36
CA ARG A 46 -9.39 6.56 1.40
C ARG A 46 -7.98 6.63 0.81
N ASP A 47 -6.98 6.05 1.49
CA ASP A 47 -5.57 6.06 1.07
C ASP A 47 -5.22 4.80 0.25
N LEU A 48 -6.20 3.92 0.00
CA LEU A 48 -6.00 2.71 -0.78
C LEU A 48 -5.73 3.05 -2.25
N PRO A 49 -4.71 2.43 -2.89
CA PRO A 49 -4.49 2.57 -4.32
C PRO A 49 -5.68 2.07 -5.13
N GLU A 50 -6.00 2.78 -6.21
CA GLU A 50 -6.99 2.35 -7.19
C GLU A 50 -6.38 1.29 -8.11
N HIS A 51 -6.54 0.01 -7.75
CA HIS A 51 -6.00 -1.10 -8.53
C HIS A 51 -6.88 -2.37 -8.42
N PRO A 52 -7.08 -3.16 -9.49
CA PRO A 52 -7.95 -4.35 -9.47
C PRO A 52 -7.54 -5.45 -8.49
N SER A 53 -6.30 -5.44 -8.00
CA SER A 53 -5.84 -6.39 -6.98
C SER A 53 -6.35 -6.07 -5.57
N ILE A 54 -6.97 -4.90 -5.37
CA ILE A 54 -7.53 -4.45 -4.10
C ILE A 54 -9.05 -4.43 -4.24
N ARG A 55 -9.74 -5.14 -3.33
CA ARG A 55 -11.20 -5.14 -3.23
C ARG A 55 -11.62 -4.80 -1.81
N ARG A 56 -12.56 -3.87 -1.69
CA ARG A 56 -13.20 -3.47 -0.43
C ARG A 56 -14.57 -4.13 -0.37
N ALA A 57 -15.04 -4.45 0.83
CA ALA A 57 -16.45 -4.79 1.02
C ALA A 57 -17.33 -3.59 0.64
N GLU A 58 -18.48 -3.88 0.05
CA GLU A 58 -19.55 -2.90 -0.10
C GLU A 58 -20.35 -2.88 1.20
N PHE A 59 -20.31 -1.74 1.89
CA PHE A 59 -21.16 -1.51 3.05
C PHE A 59 -22.46 -0.90 2.52
N ALA A 60 -23.59 -1.57 2.77
CA ALA A 60 -24.88 -0.92 2.51
C ALA A 60 -25.03 0.26 3.48
N ASP A 61 -25.25 1.46 2.95
CA ASP A 61 -25.81 2.54 3.74
C ASP A 61 -27.17 2.05 4.25
N SER A 62 -27.34 2.10 5.57
CA SER A 62 -28.53 1.64 6.27
C SER A 62 -29.72 2.59 6.06
N SER A 63 -30.12 2.85 4.82
CA SER A 63 -31.39 3.52 4.51
C SER A 63 -32.45 2.49 4.16
N SER A 64 -32.86 1.70 5.16
CA SER A 64 -34.21 1.14 5.42
C SER A 64 -34.11 -0.23 6.10
N PRO A 65 -34.58 -0.38 7.36
CA PRO A 65 -34.75 -1.69 7.95
C PRO A 65 -36.06 -2.33 7.43
N PRO A 66 -36.08 -3.62 7.06
CA PRO A 66 -37.26 -4.45 7.27
C PRO A 66 -37.42 -4.68 8.77
N ASP A 67 -38.64 -4.48 9.26
CA ASP A 67 -39.13 -4.62 10.63
C ASP A 67 -38.19 -5.25 11.68
N GLY A 68 -37.82 -4.44 12.69
CA GLY A 68 -37.63 -4.95 14.06
C GLY A 68 -36.22 -5.22 14.57
N VAL A 69 -35.14 -4.90 13.84
CA VAL A 69 -33.76 -5.05 14.34
C VAL A 69 -32.99 -3.72 14.32
N ALA A 70 -32.35 -3.41 15.45
CA ALA A 70 -31.69 -2.14 15.74
C ALA A 70 -30.75 -1.65 14.62
N ALA A 71 -30.90 -0.37 14.26
CA ALA A 71 -30.37 0.26 13.06
C ALA A 71 -28.89 0.69 13.10
N ASP A 72 -28.08 0.13 14.01
CA ASP A 72 -26.78 0.73 14.35
C ASP A 72 -25.55 -0.06 13.89
N VAL A 73 -25.73 -1.05 13.00
CA VAL A 73 -24.61 -1.81 12.43
C VAL A 73 -24.70 -1.80 10.90
N PRO A 74 -23.69 -1.26 10.18
CA PRO A 74 -23.60 -1.40 8.74
C PRO A 74 -23.70 -2.87 8.36
N ARG A 75 -24.66 -3.23 7.50
CA ARG A 75 -24.75 -4.60 6.98
C ARG A 75 -23.75 -4.74 5.84
N VAL A 76 -22.80 -5.65 5.98
CA VAL A 76 -21.92 -6.07 4.88
C VAL A 76 -22.78 -6.83 3.89
N LEU A 77 -22.89 -6.34 2.66
CA LEU A 77 -23.61 -7.02 1.58
C LEU A 77 -22.78 -8.24 1.14
N ASP A 78 -23.26 -9.45 1.41
CA ASP A 78 -22.81 -10.77 0.88
C ASP A 78 -21.31 -11.13 0.83
N ASP A 79 -20.40 -10.27 1.30
CA ASP A 79 -18.96 -10.49 1.23
C ASP A 79 -18.37 -10.81 2.62
N ASP A 80 -17.83 -12.03 2.79
CA ASP A 80 -17.16 -12.53 4.02
C ASP A 80 -15.85 -11.79 4.39
N PHE A 81 -15.60 -10.60 3.86
CA PHE A 81 -14.33 -9.90 4.03
C PHE A 81 -14.51 -8.38 4.09
N VAL A 82 -13.64 -7.71 4.84
CA VAL A 82 -13.58 -6.25 4.90
C VAL A 82 -12.66 -5.68 3.82
N LEU A 83 -11.50 -6.32 3.62
CA LEU A 83 -10.49 -5.94 2.63
C LEU A 83 -9.83 -7.20 2.06
N LYS A 84 -9.75 -7.29 0.73
CA LYS A 84 -8.97 -8.31 0.01
C LYS A 84 -7.88 -7.62 -0.79
N VAL A 85 -6.64 -7.99 -0.52
CA VAL A 85 -5.47 -7.55 -1.30
C VAL A 85 -4.78 -8.79 -1.86
N ARG A 86 -4.72 -8.90 -3.18
CA ARG A 86 -3.94 -9.92 -3.88
C ARG A 86 -2.62 -9.32 -4.32
N ARG A 87 -1.59 -10.18 -4.46
CA ARG A 87 -0.32 -9.78 -5.05
C ARG A 87 -0.56 -9.28 -6.48
N PRO A 88 -0.29 -8.00 -6.79
CA PRO A 88 -0.47 -7.49 -8.14
C PRO A 88 0.61 -8.04 -9.08
N LYS A 89 0.32 -8.00 -10.38
CA LYS A 89 1.29 -8.32 -11.43
C LYS A 89 1.95 -7.02 -11.88
N LEU A 90 3.27 -6.96 -11.81
CA LEU A 90 4.05 -5.83 -12.33
C LEU A 90 4.48 -6.12 -13.76
N ALA A 91 4.44 -5.10 -14.60
CA ALA A 91 4.90 -5.19 -15.98
C ALA A 91 6.30 -4.57 -16.11
N PRO A 92 7.24 -5.19 -16.84
CA PRO A 92 8.53 -4.57 -17.11
C PRO A 92 8.35 -3.31 -17.97
N CYS A 93 9.22 -2.32 -17.76
CA CYS A 93 9.27 -1.12 -18.59
C CYS A 93 9.51 -1.51 -20.06
N PRO A 94 8.82 -0.91 -21.04
CA PRO A 94 9.10 -1.15 -22.44
C PRO A 94 10.54 -0.73 -22.78
N SER A 95 11.32 -1.66 -23.34
CA SER A 95 12.71 -1.39 -23.71
C SER A 95 12.79 -0.32 -24.80
N PRO A 96 13.69 0.67 -24.68
CA PRO A 96 13.89 1.66 -25.73
C PRO A 96 14.55 1.00 -26.96
N PRO A 97 14.25 1.50 -28.17
CA PRO A 97 15.00 1.13 -29.37
C PRO A 97 16.52 1.34 -29.19
N GLU A 98 17.34 0.48 -29.80
CA GLU A 98 18.81 0.55 -29.71
C GLU A 98 19.37 1.94 -30.08
N LEU A 99 18.71 2.59 -31.05
CA LEU A 99 19.03 3.93 -31.52
C LEU A 99 18.90 5.01 -30.42
N LEU A 100 18.13 4.75 -29.35
CA LEU A 100 17.95 5.64 -28.19
C LEU A 100 18.78 5.23 -26.97
N ALA A 101 19.21 3.96 -26.88
CA ALA A 101 19.80 3.40 -25.66
C ALA A 101 21.01 4.19 -25.14
N ARG A 102 21.85 4.72 -26.03
CA ARG A 102 23.03 5.53 -25.69
C ARG A 102 22.71 7.00 -25.34
N TRP A 103 21.51 7.46 -25.66
CA TRP A 103 21.07 8.85 -25.51
C TRP A 103 20.16 9.05 -24.31
N LEU A 104 19.54 8.00 -23.79
CA LEU A 104 18.72 8.09 -22.59
C LEU A 104 19.57 8.15 -21.33
N GLU A 105 19.26 9.11 -20.45
CA GLU A 105 19.85 9.16 -19.12
C GLU A 105 19.26 8.08 -18.21
N ARG A 106 20.02 7.63 -17.20
CA ARG A 106 19.56 6.60 -16.25
C ARG A 106 18.28 7.03 -15.53
N GLY A 107 17.49 6.03 -15.14
CA GLY A 107 16.24 6.24 -14.38
C GLY A 107 14.97 6.21 -15.23
N TRP A 108 15.09 6.12 -16.56
CA TRP A 108 13.92 5.99 -17.45
C TRP A 108 13.07 4.74 -17.17
N GLU A 109 13.63 3.72 -16.53
CA GLU A 109 12.94 2.49 -16.13
C GLU A 109 11.94 2.70 -14.97
N GLU A 110 12.00 3.82 -14.26
CA GLU A 110 11.14 4.07 -13.10
C GLU A 110 9.83 4.77 -13.55
N PRO A 111 8.63 4.26 -13.22
CA PRO A 111 7.36 4.82 -13.70
C PRO A 111 7.16 6.30 -13.32
N ALA A 112 7.67 6.71 -12.16
CA ALA A 112 7.56 8.07 -11.66
C ALA A 112 8.66 9.01 -12.18
N ALA A 113 9.72 8.46 -12.79
CA ALA A 113 10.82 9.27 -13.29
C ALA A 113 10.49 9.90 -14.64
N GLU A 114 11.04 11.09 -14.85
CA GLU A 114 11.01 11.79 -16.13
C GLU A 114 12.02 11.18 -17.11
N VAL A 115 11.64 11.10 -18.39
CA VAL A 115 12.54 10.66 -19.47
C VAL A 115 13.46 11.80 -19.88
N ARG A 116 14.74 11.68 -19.55
CA ARG A 116 15.78 12.66 -19.94
C ARG A 116 16.64 12.12 -21.06
N ILE A 117 16.98 13.03 -21.97
CA ILE A 117 17.77 12.75 -23.17
C ILE A 117 19.06 13.56 -23.05
N ARG A 118 20.18 12.87 -23.25
CA ARG A 118 21.48 13.48 -23.45
C ARG A 118 21.48 14.19 -24.81
N GLU A 119 21.74 15.49 -24.84
CA GLU A 119 21.66 16.26 -26.09
C GLU A 119 22.85 16.02 -27.03
N SER A 120 24.04 15.80 -26.47
CA SER A 120 25.29 15.63 -27.21
C SER A 120 26.03 14.37 -26.79
N GLY A 121 26.67 13.70 -27.74
CA GLY A 121 27.47 12.52 -27.51
C GLY A 121 28.58 12.36 -28.54
N HIS A 122 29.17 11.18 -28.55
CA HIS A 122 30.20 10.80 -29.49
C HIS A 122 29.75 9.58 -30.29
N GLU A 123 29.96 9.61 -31.59
CA GLU A 123 29.67 8.51 -32.50
C GLU A 123 30.84 8.26 -33.44
N LEU A 124 30.89 7.08 -34.05
CA LEU A 124 31.88 6.76 -35.07
C LEU A 124 31.34 7.19 -36.43
N ASP A 125 32.15 7.93 -37.19
CA ASP A 125 31.84 8.25 -38.58
C ASP A 125 32.10 7.05 -39.52
N ALA A 126 31.87 7.25 -40.82
CA ALA A 126 32.08 6.21 -41.84
C ALA A 126 33.54 5.74 -41.96
N GLN A 127 34.49 6.50 -41.40
CA GLN A 127 35.91 6.24 -41.36
C GLN A 127 36.36 5.66 -40.01
N GLY A 128 35.44 5.42 -39.07
CA GLY A 128 35.72 4.89 -37.75
C GLY A 128 36.34 5.92 -36.78
N GLN A 129 36.30 7.21 -37.10
CA GLN A 129 36.77 8.27 -36.22
C GLN A 129 35.64 8.71 -35.28
N THR A 130 36.01 9.02 -34.03
CA THR A 130 35.05 9.54 -33.05
C THR A 130 34.76 11.01 -33.34
N VAL A 131 33.50 11.31 -33.66
CA VAL A 131 33.00 12.65 -33.94
C VAL A 131 31.95 13.05 -32.91
N ALA A 132 31.83 14.35 -32.64
CA ALA A 132 30.73 14.88 -31.85
C ALA A 132 29.42 14.76 -32.64
N ALA A 133 28.36 14.30 -31.98
CA ALA A 133 27.03 14.16 -32.57
C ALA A 133 25.98 14.72 -31.61
N PHE A 134 24.91 15.29 -32.14
CA PHE A 134 23.76 15.69 -31.35
C PHE A 134 22.59 14.73 -31.56
N PHE A 135 21.74 14.61 -30.53
CA PHE A 135 20.55 13.76 -30.59
C PHE A 135 19.59 14.21 -31.71
N GLN A 136 19.49 15.51 -31.93
CA GLN A 136 18.62 16.14 -32.92
C GLN A 136 19.07 15.99 -34.38
N ASP A 137 20.32 15.60 -34.61
CA ASP A 137 20.88 15.50 -35.97
C ASP A 137 20.29 14.32 -36.77
N ASP A 138 19.70 13.34 -36.09
CA ASP A 138 19.09 12.17 -36.70
C ASP A 138 17.55 12.18 -36.56
N PRO A 139 16.80 12.43 -37.66
CA PRO A 139 15.33 12.42 -37.64
C PRO A 139 14.74 11.07 -37.18
N LYS A 140 15.47 9.96 -37.36
CA LYS A 140 15.02 8.64 -36.88
C LYS A 140 15.02 8.57 -35.36
N ARG A 141 15.95 9.26 -34.67
CA ARG A 141 15.96 9.36 -33.19
C ARG A 141 14.75 10.11 -32.69
N GLN A 142 14.42 11.22 -33.34
CA GLN A 142 13.24 12.03 -33.00
C GLN A 142 11.95 11.22 -33.12
N GLN A 143 11.76 10.51 -34.23
CA GLN A 143 10.57 9.66 -34.39
C GLN A 143 10.55 8.47 -33.40
N ALA A 144 11.72 7.87 -33.12
CA ALA A 144 11.82 6.75 -32.19
C ALA A 144 11.48 7.17 -30.75
N ILE A 145 11.97 8.33 -30.29
CA ILE A 145 11.70 8.79 -28.93
C ILE A 145 10.23 9.15 -28.73
N GLU A 146 9.58 9.77 -29.72
CA GLU A 146 8.16 10.09 -29.64
C GLU A 146 7.31 8.83 -29.51
N ARG A 147 7.55 7.84 -30.38
CA ARG A 147 6.82 6.56 -30.34
C ARG A 147 7.03 5.81 -29.04
N TRP A 148 8.28 5.71 -28.59
CA TRP A 148 8.60 5.01 -27.35
C TRP A 148 8.06 5.73 -26.12
N ARG A 149 8.06 7.07 -26.08
CA ARG A 149 7.46 7.86 -24.99
C ARG A 149 5.97 7.54 -24.81
N VAL A 150 5.22 7.41 -25.90
CA VAL A 150 3.79 7.03 -25.82
C VAL A 150 3.62 5.64 -25.17
N GLN A 151 4.42 4.67 -25.59
CA GLN A 151 4.36 3.30 -25.02
C GLN A 151 4.76 3.30 -23.54
N ARG A 152 5.83 4.01 -23.18
CA ARG A 152 6.30 4.13 -21.81
C ARG A 152 5.26 4.84 -20.93
N GLU A 153 4.63 5.91 -21.41
CA GLU A 153 3.65 6.65 -20.61
C GLU A 153 2.40 5.81 -20.33
N ALA A 154 1.92 5.06 -21.33
CA ALA A 154 0.83 4.10 -21.14
C ALA A 154 1.20 3.05 -20.09
N TRP A 155 2.40 2.46 -20.18
CA TRP A 155 2.90 1.54 -19.17
C TRP A 155 3.01 2.20 -17.79
N ALA A 156 3.59 3.39 -17.68
CA ALA A 156 3.81 4.07 -16.41
C ALA A 156 2.50 4.43 -15.70
N ARG A 157 1.47 4.82 -16.45
CA ARG A 157 0.13 5.08 -15.92
C ARG A 157 -0.46 3.85 -15.23
N ASP A 158 -0.29 2.67 -15.82
CA ASP A 158 -0.87 1.42 -15.32
C ASP A 158 0.04 0.79 -14.23
N GLU A 159 1.36 0.96 -14.35
CA GLU A 159 2.36 0.41 -13.42
C GLU A 159 2.42 1.17 -12.08
N LYS A 160 2.20 2.49 -12.05
CA LYS A 160 2.17 3.30 -10.81
C LYS A 160 1.21 2.74 -9.75
N PRO A 161 -0.10 2.55 -10.04
CA PRO A 161 -1.03 1.98 -9.08
C PRO A 161 -0.72 0.51 -8.77
N ALA A 162 -0.18 -0.26 -9.73
CA ALA A 162 0.23 -1.65 -9.49
C ALA A 162 1.37 -1.75 -8.47
N ARG A 163 2.39 -0.86 -8.54
CA ARG A 163 3.48 -0.79 -7.56
C ARG A 163 3.00 -0.32 -6.19
N ALA A 164 2.12 0.67 -6.13
CA ALA A 164 1.50 1.09 -4.88
C ALA A 164 0.70 -0.05 -4.22
N ALA A 165 -0.05 -0.82 -5.02
CA ALA A 165 -0.74 -2.01 -4.53
C ALA A 165 0.23 -3.12 -4.09
N MET A 166 1.41 -3.25 -4.70
CA MET A 166 2.44 -4.21 -4.28
C MET A 166 2.98 -3.85 -2.90
N GLN A 167 3.33 -2.57 -2.69
CA GLN A 167 3.80 -2.08 -1.40
C GLN A 167 2.77 -2.35 -0.28
N LEU A 168 1.48 -2.11 -0.57
CA LEU A 168 0.41 -2.44 0.37
C LEU A 168 0.34 -3.94 0.66
N PHE A 169 0.41 -4.78 -0.37
CA PHE A 169 0.40 -6.24 -0.22
C PHE A 169 1.56 -6.73 0.66
N GLU A 170 2.79 -6.26 0.40
CA GLU A 170 3.98 -6.57 1.19
C GLU A 170 3.79 -6.12 2.64
N LYS A 171 3.26 -4.91 2.84
CA LYS A 171 3.02 -4.39 4.18
C LYS A 171 2.04 -5.23 4.99
N LEU A 172 0.93 -5.63 4.38
CA LEU A 172 -0.06 -6.51 5.02
C LEU A 172 0.52 -7.88 5.34
N TYR A 173 1.40 -8.40 4.48
CA TYR A 173 2.07 -9.67 4.70
C TYR A 173 3.07 -9.59 5.87
N GLU A 174 3.83 -8.50 5.99
CA GLU A 174 4.69 -8.23 7.14
C GLU A 174 3.91 -8.22 8.45
N ILE A 175 2.78 -7.50 8.49
CA ILE A 175 1.93 -7.38 9.69
C ILE A 175 1.38 -8.74 10.10
N ARG A 176 0.93 -9.55 9.13
CA ARG A 176 0.51 -10.92 9.41
C ARG A 176 1.60 -11.72 10.11
N GLY A 177 2.85 -11.62 9.63
CA GLY A 177 4.00 -12.29 10.24
C GLY A 177 4.41 -11.77 11.61
N GLN A 178 3.90 -10.62 12.06
CA GLN A 178 4.12 -10.10 13.42
C GLN A 178 3.05 -10.57 14.42
N ILE A 179 1.88 -10.99 13.91
CA ILE A 179 0.73 -11.41 14.72
C ILE A 179 0.74 -12.93 14.93
N GLU A 180 1.30 -13.68 13.97
CA GLU A 180 1.57 -15.13 14.09
C GLU A 180 2.79 -15.42 14.97
#